data_AF-A0A497FFX0-F1
#
_entry.id   AF-A0A497FFX0-F1
#
_cell.length_a   1.000
_cell.length_b   1.000
_cell.length_c   1.000
_cell.angle_alpha   90.00
_cell.angle_beta   90.00
_cell.angle_gamma   90.00
#
_symmetry.space_group_name_H-M   'P 1'
#
loop_
_entity.id
_entity.type
_entity.pdbx_description
1 polymer ?
#
loop_
_entity_poly.entity_id
_entity_poly.type
_entity_poly.pdbx_seq_one_letter_code
_entity_poly.pdbx_strand_id
1 'polypeptide(L)'
;MPLIYIDYEKIGNKKVLTIEYTGFEEGFIESILSKRNIHYEKEGRTIIIENAGKKQVKKILIENGVDARYIVTPGEVFSFKYILESLSMKRSTKRVCPRCGSTNVRKVSFLSGWFTPLQFICENCGYVGVAFLEVEE
;
A
#
# COMPACT_ATOMS: atom_id res chain seq x y z
N MET A 1 -5.08 -2.48 11.21
CA MET A 1 -5.01 -1.79 9.90
C MET A 1 -5.32 -2.82 8.83
N PRO A 2 -6.38 -2.63 8.03
CA PRO A 2 -6.72 -3.56 6.95
C PRO A 2 -5.64 -3.57 5.87
N LEU A 3 -5.34 -4.75 5.33
CA LEU A 3 -4.36 -4.94 4.27
C LEU A 3 -4.74 -6.17 3.43
N ILE A 4 -4.56 -6.03 2.12
CA ILE A 4 -4.69 -7.08 1.12
C ILE A 4 -3.40 -7.09 0.30
N TYR A 5 -2.71 -8.21 0.28
CA TYR A 5 -1.53 -8.44 -0.54
C TYR A 5 -1.89 -9.38 -1.68
N ILE A 6 -1.63 -8.96 -2.92
CA ILE A 6 -1.95 -9.72 -4.12
C ILE A 6 -0.67 -10.01 -4.90
N ASP A 7 -0.27 -11.27 -4.94
CA ASP A 7 0.94 -11.68 -5.65
C ASP A 7 0.76 -12.96 -6.47
N TYR A 8 1.77 -13.27 -7.28
CA TYR A 8 1.88 -14.56 -7.93
C TYR A 8 2.80 -15.47 -7.14
N GLU A 9 2.33 -16.68 -6.86
CA GLU A 9 3.12 -17.72 -6.24
C GLU A 9 3.24 -18.93 -7.14
N LYS A 10 4.27 -19.74 -6.88
CA LYS A 10 4.51 -20.99 -7.60
C LYS A 10 4.16 -22.15 -6.67
N ILE A 11 3.02 -22.79 -6.92
CA ILE A 11 2.59 -24.00 -6.21
C ILE A 11 2.81 -25.18 -7.14
N GLY A 12 3.82 -26.00 -6.82
CA GLY A 12 4.32 -27.05 -7.72
C GLY A 12 4.82 -26.47 -9.05
N ASN A 13 4.18 -26.86 -10.16
CA ASN A 13 4.48 -26.36 -11.50
C ASN A 13 3.52 -25.26 -11.99
N LYS A 14 2.52 -24.90 -11.19
CA LYS A 14 1.53 -23.89 -11.55
C LYS A 14 1.91 -22.54 -10.97
N LYS A 15 1.69 -21.49 -11.76
CA LYS A 15 1.71 -20.11 -11.29
C LYS A 15 0.28 -19.73 -10.92
N VAL A 16 0.04 -19.43 -9.65
CA VAL A 16 -1.28 -19.09 -9.11
C VAL A 16 -1.24 -17.66 -8.57
N LEU A 17 -2.41 -17.01 -8.51
CA LEU A 17 -2.54 -15.72 -7.86
C LEU A 17 -2.96 -15.96 -6.40
N THR A 18 -2.27 -15.35 -5.45
CA THR A 18 -2.62 -15.39 -4.03
C THR A 18 -3.14 -14.03 -3.58
N ILE A 19 -4.15 -14.07 -2.71
CA ILE A 19 -4.64 -12.92 -1.94
C ILE A 19 -4.46 -13.27 -0.47
N GLU A 20 -3.51 -12.61 0.18
CA GLU A 20 -3.39 -12.66 1.64
C GLU A 20 -4.05 -11.41 2.24
N TYR A 21 -4.85 -11.57 3.27
CA TYR A 21 -5.57 -10.44 3.84
C TYR A 21 -5.62 -10.44 5.37
N THR A 22 -5.75 -9.26 5.96
CA THR A 22 -5.91 -9.07 7.42
C THR A 22 -6.73 -7.81 7.71
N GLY A 23 -7.37 -7.77 8.87
CA GLY A 23 -8.18 -6.62 9.31
C GLY A 23 -9.50 -6.45 8.55
N PHE A 24 -9.98 -7.49 7.87
CA PHE A 24 -11.31 -7.57 7.27
C PHE A 24 -12.17 -8.58 8.02
N GLU A 25 -13.50 -8.39 7.98
CA GLU A 25 -14.45 -9.37 8.49
C GLU A 25 -14.31 -10.70 7.74
N GLU A 26 -14.49 -11.80 8.47
CA GLU A 26 -14.43 -13.13 7.87
C GLU A 26 -15.54 -13.28 6.80
N GLY A 27 -15.18 -13.80 5.62
CA GLY A 27 -16.11 -13.97 4.51
C GLY A 27 -16.28 -12.72 3.64
N PHE A 28 -15.74 -11.56 4.03
CA PHE A 28 -15.89 -10.33 3.26
C PHE A 28 -15.25 -10.44 1.86
N ILE A 29 -13.99 -10.88 1.78
CA ILE A 29 -13.27 -11.02 0.50
C ILE A 29 -13.92 -12.08 -0.37
N GLU A 30 -14.31 -13.20 0.24
CA GLU A 30 -15.01 -14.31 -0.36
C GLU A 30 -16.32 -13.86 -1.00
N SER A 31 -17.10 -13.03 -0.29
CA SER A 31 -18.37 -12.49 -0.81
C SER A 31 -18.17 -11.65 -2.09
N ILE A 32 -17.03 -10.96 -2.20
CA ILE A 32 -16.68 -10.18 -3.39
C ILE A 32 -16.32 -11.11 -4.56
N LEU A 33 -15.49 -12.12 -4.31
CA LEU A 33 -15.05 -13.06 -5.34
C LEU A 33 -16.22 -13.91 -5.87
N SER A 34 -17.12 -14.35 -4.99
CA SER A 34 -18.31 -15.12 -5.36
C SER A 34 -19.27 -14.33 -6.26
N LYS A 35 -19.41 -13.00 -6.09
CA LYS A 35 -20.23 -12.14 -6.98
C LYS A 35 -19.74 -12.07 -8.42
N ARG A 36 -18.50 -12.50 -8.69
CA ARG A 36 -17.88 -12.47 -10.02
C ARG A 36 -17.59 -13.88 -10.56
N ASN A 37 -18.16 -14.92 -9.94
CA ASN A 37 -17.91 -16.33 -10.30
C ASN A 37 -16.41 -16.67 -10.37
N ILE A 38 -15.60 -16.06 -9.49
CA ILE A 38 -14.18 -16.42 -9.38
C ILE A 38 -14.11 -17.69 -8.52
N HIS A 39 -13.59 -18.76 -9.11
CA HIS A 39 -13.25 -19.97 -8.38
C HIS A 39 -11.97 -19.77 -7.58
N TYR A 40 -11.97 -20.19 -6.32
CA TYR A 40 -10.84 -20.05 -5.44
C TYR A 40 -10.77 -21.20 -4.43
N GLU A 41 -9.58 -21.43 -3.91
CA GLU A 41 -9.33 -22.25 -2.72
C GLU A 41 -8.93 -21.31 -1.57
N LYS A 42 -9.33 -21.65 -0.33
CA LYS A 42 -9.02 -20.84 0.85
C LYS A 42 -8.26 -21.69 1.86
N GLU A 43 -7.13 -21.16 2.31
CA GLU A 43 -6.34 -21.71 3.41
C GLU A 43 -6.09 -20.60 4.44
N GLY A 44 -6.82 -20.63 5.55
CA GLY A 44 -6.73 -19.59 6.58
C GLY A 44 -7.09 -18.20 6.03
N ARG A 45 -6.10 -17.31 5.95
CA ARG A 45 -6.24 -15.93 5.43
C ARG A 45 -5.70 -15.75 4.01
N THR A 46 -5.39 -16.87 3.35
CA THR A 46 -4.88 -16.89 1.99
C THR A 46 -5.95 -17.45 1.07
N ILE A 47 -6.24 -16.72 0.00
CA ILE A 47 -7.12 -17.16 -1.09
C ILE A 47 -6.24 -17.42 -2.31
N ILE A 48 -6.35 -18.61 -2.87
CA ILE A 48 -5.59 -19.07 -4.03
C ILE A 48 -6.52 -19.11 -5.22
N ILE A 49 -6.14 -18.42 -6.30
CA ILE A 49 -6.95 -18.27 -7.51
C ILE A 49 -6.13 -18.74 -8.71
N GLU A 50 -6.60 -19.78 -9.38
CA GLU A 50 -6.03 -20.23 -10.65
C GLU A 50 -6.47 -19.30 -11.80
N ASN A 51 -5.59 -19.10 -12.78
CA ASN A 51 -5.89 -18.39 -14.03
C ASN A 51 -6.40 -16.94 -13.85
N ALA A 52 -6.00 -16.24 -12.79
CA ALA A 52 -6.39 -14.85 -12.53
C ALA A 52 -5.25 -13.82 -12.72
N GLY A 53 -5.64 -12.60 -13.10
CA GLY A 53 -4.73 -11.46 -13.25
C GLY A 53 -4.70 -10.55 -12.02
N LYS A 54 -3.52 -10.08 -11.59
CA LYS A 54 -3.36 -9.05 -10.52
C LYS A 54 -4.30 -7.85 -10.73
N LYS A 55 -4.25 -7.23 -11.92
CA LYS A 55 -5.07 -6.07 -12.29
C LYS A 55 -6.57 -6.34 -12.23
N GLN A 56 -6.99 -7.53 -12.69
CA GLN A 56 -8.39 -7.94 -12.70
C GLN A 56 -8.93 -8.06 -11.28
N VAL A 57 -8.22 -8.80 -10.41
CA VAL A 57 -8.62 -9.01 -9.02
C VAL A 57 -8.61 -7.71 -8.24
N LYS A 58 -7.56 -6.88 -8.40
CA LYS A 58 -7.49 -5.54 -7.79
C LYS A 58 -8.70 -4.68 -8.18
N LYS A 59 -9.06 -4.65 -9.46
CA LYS A 59 -10.23 -3.91 -9.96
C LYS A 59 -11.52 -4.40 -9.31
N ILE A 60 -11.71 -5.71 -9.22
CA ILE A 60 -12.90 -6.31 -8.59
C ILE A 60 -13.02 -5.92 -7.12
N LEU A 61 -11.92 -5.96 -6.36
CA LEU A 61 -11.92 -5.55 -4.96
C LEU A 61 -12.31 -4.08 -4.80
N ILE A 62 -11.72 -3.19 -5.61
CA ILE A 62 -12.01 -1.75 -5.57
C ILE A 62 -13.46 -1.46 -5.94
N GLU A 63 -13.98 -2.08 -7.00
CA GLU A 63 -15.38 -1.93 -7.43
C GLU A 63 -16.40 -2.41 -6.39
N ASN A 64 -15.97 -3.22 -5.42
CA ASN A 64 -16.82 -3.76 -4.36
C ASN A 64 -16.50 -3.15 -2.98
N GLY A 65 -15.89 -1.97 -2.95
CA GLY A 65 -15.76 -1.16 -1.73
C GLY A 65 -14.47 -1.37 -0.94
N VAL A 66 -13.51 -2.13 -1.45
CA VAL A 66 -12.16 -2.15 -0.87
C VAL A 66 -11.44 -0.86 -1.24
N ASP A 67 -11.02 -0.10 -0.24
CA ASP A 67 -10.17 1.07 -0.45
C ASP A 67 -8.83 0.65 -1.07
N ALA A 68 -8.46 1.28 -2.20
CA ALA A 68 -7.24 0.97 -2.93
C ALA A 68 -5.97 1.10 -2.09
N ARG A 69 -5.99 1.93 -1.03
CA ARG A 69 -4.86 2.10 -0.10
C ARG A 69 -4.58 0.85 0.73
N TYR A 70 -5.55 -0.05 0.87
CA TYR A 70 -5.37 -1.33 1.57
C TYR A 70 -4.82 -2.42 0.64
N ILE A 71 -4.67 -2.17 -0.66
CA ILE A 71 -4.26 -3.20 -1.63
C ILE A 71 -2.80 -2.98 -2.05
N VAL A 72 -1.96 -3.99 -1.81
CA VAL A 72 -0.56 -4.04 -2.23
C VAL A 72 -0.39 -5.08 -3.32
N THR A 73 0.17 -4.64 -4.45
CA THR A 73 0.44 -5.46 -5.63
C THR A 73 1.90 -5.26 -6.05
N PRO A 74 2.82 -6.17 -5.69
CA PRO A 74 4.23 -6.07 -6.06
C PRO A 74 4.43 -6.00 -7.57
N GLY A 75 5.35 -5.14 -7.99
CA GLY A 75 5.68 -4.93 -9.40
C GLY A 75 4.66 -4.07 -10.19
N GLU A 76 3.56 -3.63 -9.58
CA GLU A 76 2.76 -2.55 -10.17
C GLU A 76 3.43 -1.20 -9.90
N VAL A 77 3.56 -0.37 -10.94
CA VAL A 77 3.98 1.03 -10.78
C VAL A 77 2.93 1.71 -9.92
N PHE A 78 3.30 2.10 -8.69
CA PHE A 78 2.43 2.83 -7.80
C PHE A 78 1.93 4.09 -8.53
N SER A 79 0.60 4.23 -8.64
CA SER A 79 0.05 5.53 -9.01
C SER A 79 0.34 6.47 -7.84
N PHE A 80 1.31 7.35 -8.02
CA PHE A 80 1.73 8.33 -7.02
C PHE A 80 0.55 9.15 -6.48
N LYS A 81 -0.58 9.23 -7.19
CA LYS A 81 -1.83 9.84 -6.72
C LYS A 81 -2.24 9.37 -5.31
N TYR A 82 -2.17 8.08 -5.01
CA TYR A 82 -2.58 7.55 -3.70
C TYR A 82 -1.56 7.85 -2.58
N ILE A 83 -0.28 7.94 -2.94
CA ILE A 83 0.77 8.40 -2.02
C ILE A 83 0.56 9.89 -1.71
N LEU A 84 0.23 10.68 -2.74
CA LEU A 84 -0.03 12.12 -2.60
C LEU A 84 -1.30 12.43 -1.78
N GLU A 85 -2.34 11.59 -1.84
CA GLU A 85 -3.54 11.74 -1.01
C GLU A 85 -3.27 11.50 0.48
N SER A 86 -2.34 10.59 0.83
CA SER A 86 -1.86 10.43 2.22
C SER A 86 -0.91 11.54 2.68
N LEU A 87 -0.39 12.34 1.74
CA LEU A 87 0.44 13.52 1.99
C LEU A 87 -0.39 14.81 2.11
N SER A 88 -1.68 14.68 2.42
CA SER A 88 -2.58 15.77 2.83
C SER A 88 -2.00 16.52 4.05
N MET A 89 -1.05 17.43 3.79
CA MET A 89 -0.50 18.37 4.76
C MET A 89 -1.62 19.25 5.32
N LYS A 90 -2.11 18.92 6.52
CA LYS A 90 -2.83 19.89 7.35
C LYS A 90 -1.88 21.05 7.65
N ARG A 91 -2.39 22.27 7.51
CA ARG A 91 -1.65 23.52 7.74
C ARG A 91 -1.31 23.69 9.22
N SER A 92 -0.21 23.07 9.68
CA SER A 92 0.66 23.47 10.82
C SER A 92 1.48 22.31 11.40
N THR A 93 1.53 21.12 10.80
CA THR A 93 2.28 20.00 11.37
C THR A 93 3.80 20.21 11.24
N LYS A 94 4.52 20.16 12.38
CA LYS A 94 5.99 20.15 12.37
C LYS A 94 6.46 18.78 11.91
N ARG A 95 7.36 18.77 10.92
CA ARG A 95 8.01 17.54 10.45
C ARG A 95 9.15 17.17 11.39
N VAL A 96 9.20 15.91 11.77
CA VAL A 96 10.15 15.38 12.72
C VAL A 96 10.89 14.19 12.10
N CYS A 97 12.21 14.15 12.30
CA CYS A 97 13.06 13.04 11.88
C CYS A 97 12.64 11.75 12.58
N PRO A 98 12.32 10.67 11.85
CA PRO A 98 11.87 9.42 12.46
C PRO A 98 12.99 8.68 13.18
N ARG A 99 14.25 9.04 12.91
CA ARG A 99 15.44 8.39 13.48
C ARG A 99 15.84 9.00 14.82
N CYS A 100 15.77 10.33 14.96
CA CYS A 100 16.32 11.04 16.13
C CYS A 100 15.36 12.05 16.77
N GLY A 101 14.15 12.23 16.23
CA GLY A 101 13.19 13.19 16.77
C GLY A 101 13.50 14.66 16.49
N SER A 102 14.55 14.98 15.73
CA SER A 102 14.88 16.37 15.39
C SER A 102 13.85 16.99 14.44
N THR A 103 13.46 18.23 14.72
CA THR A 103 12.66 19.08 13.81
C THR A 103 13.53 19.79 12.75
N ASN A 104 14.86 19.66 12.83
CA ASN A 104 15.80 20.25 11.89
C ASN A 104 15.91 19.37 10.63
N VAL A 105 14.85 19.39 9.83
CA VAL A 105 14.71 18.63 8.59
C VAL A 105 14.45 19.56 7.41
N ARG A 106 15.07 19.28 6.26
CA ARG A 106 14.85 20.02 5.01
C ARG A 106 14.62 19.08 3.83
N LYS A 107 14.01 19.58 2.75
CA LYS A 107 13.90 18.79 1.51
C LYS A 107 15.29 18.49 0.93
N VAL A 108 15.44 17.32 0.33
CA VAL A 108 16.67 16.95 -0.40
C VAL A 108 16.91 17.92 -1.57
N SER A 109 15.87 18.29 -2.31
CA SER A 109 15.92 19.25 -3.42
C SER A 109 14.58 19.94 -3.65
N PHE A 110 14.58 20.99 -4.47
CA PHE A 110 13.34 21.67 -4.88
C PHE A 110 12.41 20.77 -5.72
N LEU A 111 12.98 19.79 -6.44
CA LEU A 111 12.23 18.81 -7.24
C LEU A 111 11.57 17.73 -6.37
N SER A 112 11.95 17.63 -5.10
CA SER A 112 11.43 16.65 -4.17
C SER A 112 10.02 17.02 -3.68
N GLY A 113 9.07 16.12 -3.97
CA GLY A 113 7.63 16.35 -3.82
C GLY A 113 6.96 16.95 -5.06
N TRP A 114 7.72 17.26 -6.11
CA TRP A 114 7.18 17.68 -7.42
C TRP A 114 7.40 16.59 -8.48
N PHE A 115 8.66 16.32 -8.80
CA PHE A 115 9.04 15.34 -9.84
C PHE A 115 9.53 14.02 -9.26
N THR A 116 10.10 14.07 -8.06
CA THR A 116 10.56 12.89 -7.31
C THR A 116 9.77 12.77 -6.00
N PRO A 117 9.70 11.58 -5.39
CA PRO A 117 9.10 11.43 -4.07
C PRO A 117 9.63 12.46 -3.08
N LEU A 118 8.74 12.96 -2.22
CA LEU A 118 9.12 13.90 -1.18
C LEU A 118 10.09 13.21 -0.21
N GLN A 119 11.31 13.72 -0.16
CA GLN A 119 12.43 13.21 0.62
C GLN A 119 13.00 14.34 1.46
N PHE A 120 13.37 14.01 2.68
CA PHE A 120 13.96 14.94 3.63
C PHE A 120 15.34 14.47 4.08
N ILE A 121 16.17 15.45 4.42
CA ILE A 121 17.46 15.29 5.09
C ILE A 121 17.30 15.82 6.51
N CYS A 122 17.73 15.04 7.51
CA CYS A 122 17.91 15.54 8.86
C CYS A 122 19.34 16.05 9.04
N GLU A 123 19.48 17.34 9.34
CA GLU A 123 20.79 17.99 9.51
C GLU A 123 21.50 17.54 10.79
N ASN A 124 20.78 16.95 11.76
CA ASN A 124 21.36 16.49 13.01
C ASN A 124 21.95 15.08 12.94
N CYS A 125 21.32 14.14 12.22
CA CYS A 125 21.72 12.73 12.21
C CYS A 125 21.98 12.15 10.81
N GLY A 126 21.93 12.99 9.77
CA GLY A 126 22.17 12.58 8.39
C GLY A 126 21.14 11.61 7.81
N TYR A 127 19.96 11.47 8.42
CA TYR A 127 18.88 10.65 7.85
C TYR A 127 18.46 11.24 6.50
N VAL A 128 18.34 10.38 5.47
CA VAL A 128 17.81 10.73 4.15
C VAL A 128 16.72 9.74 3.79
N GLY A 129 15.51 10.22 3.52
CA GLY A 129 14.42 9.33 3.12
C GLY A 129 13.07 9.98 2.99
N VAL A 130 12.08 9.17 2.60
CA VAL A 130 10.69 9.59 2.36
C VAL A 130 9.82 9.58 3.63
N ALA A 131 10.29 8.91 4.69
CA ALA A 131 9.52 8.78 5.93
C ALA A 131 9.83 9.97 6.86
N PHE A 132 8.80 10.52 7.46
CA PHE A 132 8.87 11.55 8.48
C PHE A 132 7.73 11.38 9.46
N LEU A 133 7.92 11.89 10.68
CA LEU A 133 6.85 11.98 11.66
C LEU A 133 6.20 13.36 11.54
N GLU A 134 4.89 13.40 11.70
CA GLU A 134 4.14 14.64 11.87
C GLU A 134 3.70 14.71 13.33
N VAL A 135 3.97 15.85 13.96
CA VAL A 135 3.42 16.15 15.28
C VAL A 135 2.39 17.26 15.11
N GLU A 136 1.19 17.01 15.64
CA GLU A 136 0.18 18.04 15.86
C GLU A 136 0.66 18.93 17.03
N GLU A 137 0.36 20.22 16.95
CA GLU A 137 0.61 21.17 18.05
C GLU A 137 -0.48 21.06 19.12
#